data_AF-A0A2E0QGA1-F1
#
_entry.id   AF-A0A2E0QGA1-F1
#
_cell.length_a   1.000
_cell.length_b   1.000
_cell.length_c   1.000
_cell.angle_alpha   90.00
_cell.angle_beta   90.00
_cell.angle_gamma   90.00
#
_symmetry.space_group_name_H-M   'P 1'
#
loop_
_entity.id
_entity.type
_entity.pdbx_description
1 polymer ?
#
loop_
_entity_poly.entity_id
_entity_poly.type
_entity_poly.pdbx_seq_one_letter_code
_entity_poly.pdbx_strand_id
1 'polypeptide(L)'
;MMMSTSRNRIGFFERISRGWKMARLGMAVVRADPELMVYTFLSAVFSLVAIGAALAGSIGLEAINPNSDCVGEGCEGGEEFVAGHLVIWFVFYLAVSVITVFWNAAIIASAYERLTAGTNPSFSYGIGQAMRCLPQILVWGIIAGTVGLFLQILEGISKSEDAALPVRIVAGLASFIFGIAWWIVTFFVIPVIVLERAGVFEGMSRSPEMFKKTWGEDVASHVGTGLLMTIVIILIFAICGPFMMINDAGAVLGGVIMIVALLLAVLFFSTVEAVNRASLFYYAKTGRAPPMAAKHGIHF
;
A
#
# COMPACT_ATOMS: atom_id res chain seq x y z
N MET A 1 10.53 20.74 42.96
CA MET A 1 11.53 19.69 42.70
C MET A 1 11.16 19.01 41.39
N MET A 2 11.82 19.36 40.28
CA MET A 2 11.53 18.81 38.95
C MET A 2 12.00 17.36 38.89
N MET A 3 11.07 16.41 38.80
CA MET A 3 11.40 15.03 38.45
C MET A 3 11.75 15.00 36.95
N SER A 4 13.04 15.11 36.67
CA SER A 4 13.64 14.66 35.42
C SER A 4 13.31 13.17 35.26
N THR A 5 12.29 12.85 34.48
CA THR A 5 12.03 11.47 34.09
C THR A 5 13.17 11.07 33.18
N SER A 6 14.02 10.16 33.67
CA SER A 6 15.03 9.47 32.86
C SER A 6 14.40 9.06 31.53
N ARG A 7 14.83 9.71 30.44
CA ARG A 7 14.48 9.30 29.07
C ARG A 7 15.29 8.04 28.79
N ASN A 8 14.83 6.90 29.34
CA ASN A 8 15.41 5.60 29.03
C ASN A 8 15.45 5.49 27.51
N ARG A 9 16.66 5.40 26.95
CA ARG A 9 16.82 5.11 25.53
C ARG A 9 16.27 3.71 25.34
N ILE A 10 15.04 3.64 24.85
CA ILE A 10 14.38 2.38 24.58
C ILE A 10 15.27 1.54 23.67
N GLY A 11 15.62 0.34 24.13
CA GLY A 11 16.51 -0.57 23.41
C GLY A 11 15.91 -1.00 22.07
N PHE A 12 16.80 -1.32 21.12
CA PHE A 12 16.40 -1.77 19.78
C PHE A 12 15.43 -2.96 19.81
N PHE A 13 15.69 -3.95 20.67
CA PHE A 13 14.84 -5.14 20.84
C PHE A 13 13.45 -4.83 21.40
N GLU A 14 13.35 -3.86 22.31
CA GLU A 14 12.05 -3.41 22.83
C GLU A 14 11.23 -2.77 21.71
N ARG A 15 11.85 -1.96 20.85
CA ARG A 15 11.17 -1.37 19.68
C ARG A 15 10.67 -2.44 18.71
N ILE A 16 11.47 -3.47 18.45
CA ILE A 16 11.05 -4.61 17.61
C ILE A 16 9.88 -5.35 18.24
N SER A 17 9.96 -5.65 19.53
CA SER A 17 8.88 -6.31 20.29
C SER A 17 7.59 -5.48 20.23
N ARG A 18 7.70 -4.16 20.32
CA ARG A 18 6.56 -3.24 20.15
C ARG A 18 6.00 -3.22 18.73
N GLY A 19 6.85 -3.23 17.69
CA GLY A 19 6.38 -3.33 16.31
C GLY A 19 5.63 -4.63 16.04
N TRP A 20 6.11 -5.74 16.61
CA TRP A 20 5.40 -7.02 16.56
C TRP A 20 4.05 -6.99 17.28
N LYS A 21 3.99 -6.32 18.44
CA LYS A 21 2.74 -6.04 19.15
C LYS A 21 1.78 -5.18 18.32
N MET A 22 2.28 -4.17 17.60
CA MET A 22 1.47 -3.36 16.68
C MET A 22 0.89 -4.21 15.55
N ALA A 23 1.69 -5.09 14.92
CA ALA A 23 1.20 -5.98 13.88
C ALA A 23 0.09 -6.92 14.38
N ARG A 24 0.24 -7.48 15.59
CA ARG A 24 -0.80 -8.26 16.28
C ARG A 24 -2.06 -7.45 16.55
N LEU A 25 -1.91 -6.20 16.98
CA LEU A 25 -3.03 -5.31 17.19
C LEU A 25 -3.79 -5.08 15.88
N GLY A 26 -3.11 -4.74 14.78
CA GLY A 26 -3.74 -4.55 13.48
C GLY A 26 -4.54 -5.78 13.02
N MET A 27 -3.96 -6.97 13.16
CA MET A 27 -4.69 -8.22 12.89
C MET A 27 -5.92 -8.41 13.78
N ALA A 28 -5.82 -8.10 15.08
CA ALA A 28 -6.95 -8.20 15.99
C ALA A 28 -8.06 -7.20 15.64
N VAL A 29 -7.69 -5.97 15.28
CA VAL A 29 -8.63 -4.92 14.84
C VAL A 29 -9.41 -5.37 13.61
N VAL A 30 -8.72 -5.87 12.58
CA VAL A 30 -9.34 -6.28 11.31
C VAL A 30 -10.20 -7.53 11.50
N ARG A 31 -9.80 -8.48 12.35
CA ARG A 31 -10.66 -9.64 12.67
C ARG A 31 -11.91 -9.25 13.47
N ALA A 32 -11.79 -8.28 14.36
CA ALA A 32 -12.92 -7.77 15.13
C ALA A 32 -13.84 -6.85 14.31
N ASP A 33 -13.42 -6.44 13.10
CA ASP A 33 -14.19 -5.57 12.22
C ASP A 33 -13.84 -5.78 10.75
N PRO A 34 -14.54 -6.72 10.11
CA PRO A 34 -14.35 -6.99 8.70
C PRO A 34 -14.83 -5.84 7.80
N GLU A 35 -15.54 -4.82 8.32
CA GLU A 35 -15.93 -3.65 7.52
C GLU A 35 -14.70 -2.91 6.99
N LEU A 36 -13.56 -2.96 7.70
CA LEU A 36 -12.29 -2.39 7.23
C LEU A 36 -11.79 -3.06 5.95
N MET A 37 -12.05 -4.37 5.77
CA MET A 37 -11.66 -5.10 4.55
C MET A 37 -12.52 -4.69 3.36
N VAL A 38 -13.74 -4.19 3.57
CA VAL A 38 -14.64 -3.74 2.50
C VAL A 38 -14.03 -2.55 1.76
N TYR A 39 -13.37 -1.63 2.46
CA TYR A 39 -12.66 -0.51 1.81
C TYR A 39 -11.54 -1.01 0.90
N THR A 40 -10.72 -1.98 1.36
CA THR A 40 -9.64 -2.57 0.57
C THR A 40 -10.19 -3.33 -0.63
N PHE A 41 -11.28 -4.06 -0.44
CA PHE A 41 -11.98 -4.77 -1.52
C PHE A 41 -12.50 -3.79 -2.58
N LEU A 42 -13.18 -2.71 -2.16
CA LEU A 42 -13.65 -1.68 -3.09
C LEU A 42 -12.49 -0.98 -3.80
N SER A 43 -11.39 -0.70 -3.09
CA SER A 43 -10.17 -0.19 -3.73
C SER A 43 -9.68 -1.10 -4.85
N ALA A 44 -9.63 -2.41 -4.60
CA ALA A 44 -9.21 -3.39 -5.59
C ALA A 44 -10.19 -3.43 -6.78
N VAL A 45 -11.50 -3.47 -6.52
CA VAL A 45 -12.54 -3.48 -7.57
C VAL A 45 -12.47 -2.22 -8.43
N PHE A 46 -12.43 -1.02 -7.84
CA PHE A 46 -12.33 0.23 -8.60
C PHE A 46 -11.02 0.34 -9.38
N SER A 47 -9.92 -0.18 -8.83
CA SER A 47 -8.64 -0.24 -9.54
C SER A 47 -8.71 -1.20 -10.74
N LEU A 48 -9.35 -2.36 -10.58
CA LEU A 48 -9.56 -3.31 -11.68
C LEU A 48 -10.48 -2.74 -12.77
N VAL A 49 -11.52 -1.99 -12.38
CA VAL A 49 -12.39 -1.29 -13.34
C VAL A 49 -11.60 -0.25 -14.12
N ALA A 50 -10.74 0.53 -13.45
CA ALA A 50 -9.87 1.50 -14.12
C ALA A 50 -8.88 0.81 -15.09
N ILE A 51 -8.29 -0.32 -14.69
CA ILE A 51 -7.43 -1.13 -15.58
C ILE A 51 -8.23 -1.68 -16.77
N GLY A 52 -9.43 -2.20 -16.54
CA GLY A 52 -10.31 -2.70 -17.59
C GLY A 52 -10.71 -1.60 -18.59
N ALA A 53 -10.95 -0.38 -18.10
CA ALA A 53 -11.20 0.78 -18.95
C ALA A 53 -9.95 1.21 -19.74
N ALA A 54 -8.74 1.09 -19.18
CA ALA A 54 -7.48 1.31 -19.90
C ALA A 54 -7.29 0.32 -21.06
N LEU A 55 -7.59 -0.96 -20.80
CA LEU A 55 -7.54 -2.01 -21.82
C LEU A 55 -8.58 -1.76 -22.92
N ALA A 56 -9.83 -1.47 -22.54
CA ALA A 56 -10.89 -1.16 -23.49
C ALA A 56 -10.56 0.09 -24.33
N GLY A 57 -9.97 1.12 -23.72
CA GLY A 57 -9.50 2.32 -24.42
C GLY A 57 -8.36 2.01 -25.41
N SER A 58 -7.40 1.17 -25.02
CA SER A 58 -6.29 0.75 -25.90
C SER A 58 -6.79 -0.05 -27.10
N ILE A 59 -7.67 -1.03 -26.88
CA ILE A 59 -8.29 -1.84 -27.95
C ILE A 59 -9.17 -0.96 -28.85
N GLY A 60 -9.91 0.00 -28.27
CA GLY A 60 -10.70 0.95 -29.04
C GLY A 60 -9.85 1.85 -29.94
N LEU A 61 -8.66 2.26 -29.47
CA LEU A 61 -7.69 3.02 -30.24
C LEU A 61 -7.11 2.18 -31.39
N GLU A 62 -6.80 0.90 -31.16
CA GLU A 62 -6.39 -0.05 -32.22
C GLU A 62 -7.49 -0.24 -33.28
N ALA A 63 -8.76 -0.32 -32.87
CA ALA A 63 -9.87 -0.52 -33.79
C ALA A 63 -10.10 0.64 -34.78
N ILE A 64 -9.69 1.87 -34.42
CA ILE A 64 -9.82 3.06 -35.28
C ILE A 64 -8.60 3.30 -36.16
N ASN A 65 -7.47 2.64 -35.90
CA ASN A 65 -6.26 2.70 -36.74
C ASN A 65 -5.73 1.28 -37.03
N PRO A 66 -6.22 0.62 -38.10
CA PRO A 66 -5.87 -0.76 -38.43
C PRO A 66 -4.43 -0.95 -38.94
N ASN A 67 -3.66 0.13 -39.14
CA ASN A 67 -2.24 0.08 -39.47
C ASN A 67 -1.33 0.19 -38.22
N SER A 68 -1.83 -0.17 -37.04
CA SER A 68 -1.15 -0.07 -35.74
C SER A 68 0.21 -0.78 -35.64
N ASP A 69 0.48 -1.74 -36.53
CA ASP A 69 1.66 -2.59 -36.49
C ASP A 69 2.89 -1.97 -37.19
N CYS A 70 2.73 -0.86 -37.92
CA CYS A 70 3.84 -0.19 -38.59
C CYS A 70 4.41 0.98 -37.74
N VAL A 71 5.57 0.73 -37.11
CA VAL A 71 6.30 1.72 -36.30
C VAL A 71 7.70 1.88 -36.87
N GLY A 72 8.03 3.04 -37.45
CA GLY A 72 9.35 3.35 -38.00
C GLY A 72 9.36 4.43 -39.09
N GLU A 73 10.55 4.77 -39.61
CA GLU A 73 10.71 5.73 -40.71
C GLU A 73 9.91 5.27 -41.95
N GLY A 74 8.99 6.12 -42.41
CA GLY A 74 8.11 5.84 -43.55
C GLY A 74 6.66 5.48 -43.18
N CYS A 75 6.32 5.41 -41.89
CA CYS A 75 4.96 5.16 -41.41
C CYS A 75 4.29 6.48 -40.97
N GLU A 76 3.32 7.00 -41.73
CA GLU A 76 2.50 8.13 -41.28
C GLU A 76 1.55 7.67 -40.16
N GLY A 77 1.62 8.31 -38.98
CA GLY A 77 0.71 8.07 -37.85
C GLY A 77 1.15 7.04 -36.81
N GLY A 78 2.26 6.32 -37.02
CA GLY A 78 2.77 5.31 -36.06
C GLY A 78 3.24 5.90 -34.73
N GLU A 79 3.93 7.04 -34.76
CA GLU A 79 4.39 7.72 -33.53
C GLU A 79 3.24 8.32 -32.71
N GLU A 80 2.24 8.90 -33.38
CA GLU A 80 1.05 9.46 -32.72
C GLU A 80 0.20 8.37 -32.06
N PHE A 81 0.13 7.20 -32.69
CA PHE A 81 -0.56 6.03 -32.16
C PHE A 81 0.11 5.49 -30.89
N VAL A 82 1.44 5.31 -30.91
CA VAL A 82 2.23 4.90 -29.74
C VAL A 82 2.09 5.93 -28.61
N ALA A 83 2.16 7.22 -28.93
CA ALA A 83 1.93 8.29 -27.96
C ALA A 83 0.51 8.23 -27.36
N GLY A 84 -0.51 7.94 -28.17
CA GLY A 84 -1.89 7.74 -27.72
C GLY A 84 -2.04 6.61 -26.71
N HIS A 85 -1.48 5.43 -26.99
CA HIS A 85 -1.46 4.31 -26.04
C HIS A 85 -0.75 4.67 -24.73
N LEU A 86 0.43 5.30 -24.81
CA LEU A 86 1.18 5.72 -23.63
C LEU A 86 0.39 6.71 -22.76
N VAL A 87 -0.31 7.66 -23.38
CA VAL A 87 -1.16 8.62 -22.66
C VAL A 87 -2.33 7.92 -21.98
N ILE A 88 -3.01 6.98 -22.64
CA ILE A 88 -4.10 6.20 -22.05
C ILE A 88 -3.59 5.46 -20.80
N TRP A 89 -2.51 4.69 -20.94
CA TRP A 89 -1.92 3.94 -19.82
C TRP A 89 -1.47 4.87 -18.68
N PHE A 90 -0.86 6.00 -19.00
CA PHE A 90 -0.45 6.98 -18.00
C PHE A 90 -1.64 7.56 -17.22
N VAL A 91 -2.71 7.97 -17.91
CA VAL A 91 -3.91 8.53 -17.27
C VAL A 91 -4.59 7.50 -16.37
N PHE A 92 -4.76 6.26 -16.84
CA PHE A 92 -5.38 5.20 -16.04
C PHE A 92 -4.49 4.75 -14.88
N TYR A 93 -3.17 4.75 -15.05
CA TYR A 93 -2.23 4.51 -13.95
C TYR A 93 -2.38 5.57 -12.85
N LEU A 94 -2.45 6.86 -13.23
CA LEU A 94 -2.71 7.94 -12.27
C LEU A 94 -4.08 7.81 -11.61
N ALA A 95 -5.10 7.39 -12.35
CA ALA A 95 -6.44 7.14 -11.80
C ALA A 95 -6.40 6.02 -10.74
N VAL A 96 -5.73 4.91 -11.02
CA VAL A 96 -5.53 3.80 -10.07
C VAL A 96 -4.78 4.28 -8.82
N SER A 97 -3.75 5.12 -8.99
CA SER A 97 -3.01 5.72 -7.86
C SER A 97 -3.94 6.56 -6.97
N VAL A 98 -4.72 7.45 -7.56
CA VAL A 98 -5.70 8.29 -6.82
C VAL A 98 -6.74 7.43 -6.10
N ILE A 99 -7.32 6.42 -6.78
CA ILE A 99 -8.27 5.49 -6.19
C ILE A 99 -7.64 4.81 -4.96
N THR A 100 -6.44 4.26 -5.12
CA THR A 100 -5.70 3.57 -4.05
C THR A 100 -5.42 4.49 -2.86
N VAL A 101 -5.01 5.73 -3.11
CA VAL A 101 -4.78 6.72 -2.06
C VAL A 101 -6.07 7.07 -1.33
N PHE A 102 -7.18 7.26 -2.06
CA PHE A 102 -8.48 7.59 -1.48
C PHE A 102 -8.95 6.51 -0.50
N TRP A 103 -8.92 5.25 -0.92
CA TRP A 103 -9.34 4.14 -0.06
C TRP A 103 -8.39 3.92 1.13
N ASN A 104 -7.08 4.09 0.93
CA ASN A 104 -6.13 4.07 2.05
C ASN A 104 -6.42 5.18 3.06
N ALA A 105 -6.76 6.38 2.60
CA ALA A 105 -7.15 7.48 3.48
C ALA A 105 -8.43 7.14 4.27
N ALA A 106 -9.42 6.54 3.61
CA ALA A 106 -10.66 6.11 4.26
C ALA A 106 -10.42 5.02 5.33
N ILE A 107 -9.60 4.01 5.04
CA ILE A 107 -9.22 2.96 5.99
C ILE A 107 -8.50 3.57 7.19
N ILE A 108 -7.50 4.43 6.95
CA ILE A 108 -6.72 5.06 8.02
C ILE A 108 -7.61 5.93 8.91
N ALA A 109 -8.53 6.71 8.32
CA ALA A 109 -9.47 7.52 9.10
C ALA A 109 -10.37 6.68 10.01
N SER A 110 -11.00 5.63 9.46
CA SER A 110 -11.86 4.72 10.23
C SER A 110 -11.08 3.93 11.27
N ALA A 111 -9.89 3.43 10.91
CA ALA A 111 -9.01 2.70 11.81
C ALA A 111 -8.53 3.58 12.97
N TYR A 112 -8.15 4.83 12.70
CA TYR A 112 -7.69 5.76 13.72
C TYR A 112 -8.80 6.08 14.73
N GLU A 113 -10.01 6.38 14.26
CA GLU A 113 -11.17 6.60 15.12
C GLU A 113 -11.43 5.39 16.02
N ARG A 114 -11.38 4.19 15.43
CA ARG A 114 -11.62 2.94 16.15
C ARG A 114 -10.53 2.61 17.17
N LEU A 115 -9.26 2.88 16.83
CA LEU A 115 -8.11 2.68 17.71
C LEU A 115 -8.11 3.65 18.90
N THR A 116 -8.62 4.88 18.71
CA THR A 116 -8.54 5.98 19.68
C THR A 116 -9.80 6.15 20.51
N ALA A 117 -10.94 6.33 19.86
CA ALA A 117 -12.24 6.52 20.52
C ALA A 117 -12.86 5.19 20.96
N GLY A 118 -12.47 4.07 20.33
CA GLY A 118 -13.04 2.75 20.63
C GLY A 118 -14.49 2.59 20.17
N THR A 119 -14.99 3.51 19.34
CA THR A 119 -16.28 3.46 18.67
C THR A 119 -16.21 2.55 17.44
N ASN A 120 -17.35 2.04 16.96
CA ASN A 120 -17.46 1.43 15.64
C ASN A 120 -17.94 2.50 14.65
N PRO A 121 -17.04 3.24 13.98
CA PRO A 121 -17.46 4.18 12.95
C PRO A 121 -18.13 3.41 11.81
N SER A 122 -19.30 3.87 11.36
CA SER A 122 -19.96 3.31 10.17
C SER A 122 -19.03 3.33 8.95
N PHE A 123 -19.22 2.43 8.00
CA PHE A 123 -18.54 2.44 6.70
C PHE A 123 -18.53 3.82 5.99
N SER A 124 -19.61 4.61 6.11
CA SER A 124 -19.67 5.96 5.54
C SER A 124 -18.71 6.98 6.19
N TYR A 125 -18.23 6.71 7.41
CA TYR A 125 -17.35 7.63 8.14
C TYR A 125 -16.01 7.79 7.42
N GLY A 126 -15.34 6.67 7.08
CA GLY A 126 -14.05 6.70 6.40
C GLY A 126 -14.12 7.40 5.05
N ILE A 127 -15.17 7.08 4.27
CA ILE A 127 -15.46 7.75 3.00
C ILE A 127 -15.66 9.24 3.23
N GLY A 128 -16.48 9.63 4.21
CA GLY A 128 -16.74 11.04 4.53
C GLY A 128 -15.46 11.81 4.91
N GLN A 129 -14.55 11.19 5.66
CA GLN A 129 -13.27 11.83 6.00
C GLN A 129 -12.34 11.95 4.80
N ALA A 130 -12.24 10.92 3.96
CA ALA A 130 -11.46 10.96 2.73
C ALA A 130 -12.01 12.01 1.75
N MET A 131 -13.33 12.10 1.58
CA MET A 131 -13.99 13.09 0.71
C MET A 131 -13.69 14.54 1.13
N ARG A 132 -13.59 14.81 2.42
CA ARG A 132 -13.23 16.15 2.92
C ARG A 132 -11.78 16.55 2.62
N CYS A 133 -10.92 15.58 2.32
CA CYS A 133 -9.52 15.80 1.92
C CYS A 133 -9.28 15.42 0.45
N LEU A 134 -10.34 15.38 -0.37
CA LEU A 134 -10.28 14.94 -1.76
C LEU A 134 -9.26 15.74 -2.60
N PRO A 135 -9.17 17.09 -2.51
CA PRO A 135 -8.15 17.84 -3.25
C PRO A 135 -6.72 17.42 -2.89
N GLN A 136 -6.44 17.22 -1.59
CA GLN A 136 -5.14 16.77 -1.12
C GLN A 136 -4.83 15.34 -1.58
N ILE A 137 -5.84 14.46 -1.57
CA ILE A 137 -5.74 13.07 -2.06
C ILE A 137 -5.47 13.04 -3.57
N LEU A 138 -6.10 13.91 -4.36
CA LEU A 138 -5.85 14.01 -5.80
C LEU A 138 -4.40 14.43 -6.09
N VAL A 139 -3.95 15.50 -5.45
CA VAL A 139 -2.56 15.98 -5.58
C VAL A 139 -1.57 14.90 -5.15
N TRP A 140 -1.83 14.25 -4.00
CA TRP A 140 -0.97 13.18 -3.51
C TRP A 140 -0.97 11.95 -4.43
N GLY A 141 -2.13 11.54 -4.95
CA GLY A 141 -2.25 10.43 -5.89
C GLY A 141 -1.49 10.67 -7.19
N ILE A 142 -1.47 11.91 -7.69
CA ILE A 142 -0.68 12.27 -8.87
C ILE A 142 0.82 12.21 -8.56
N ILE A 143 1.25 12.79 -7.44
CA ILE A 143 2.66 12.78 -7.01
C ILE A 143 3.13 11.33 -6.78
N ALA A 144 2.39 10.56 -6.00
CA ALA A 144 2.71 9.18 -5.68
C ALA A 144 2.69 8.28 -6.92
N GLY A 145 1.74 8.49 -7.83
CA GLY A 145 1.69 7.78 -9.10
C GLY A 145 2.89 8.11 -9.99
N THR A 146 3.22 9.40 -10.13
CA THR A 146 4.37 9.82 -10.95
C THR A 146 5.70 9.27 -10.40
N VAL A 147 5.91 9.33 -9.08
CA VAL A 147 7.11 8.77 -8.46
C VAL A 147 7.12 7.24 -8.50
N GLY A 148 5.96 6.60 -8.34
CA GLY A 148 5.79 5.15 -8.50
C GLY A 148 6.20 4.69 -9.90
N LEU A 149 5.75 5.40 -10.94
CA LEU A 149 6.14 5.14 -12.31
C LEU A 149 7.64 5.35 -12.53
N PHE A 150 8.19 6.45 -12.01
CA PHE A 150 9.63 6.72 -12.10
C PHE A 150 10.47 5.61 -11.46
N LEU A 151 10.07 5.13 -10.27
CA LEU A 151 10.70 4.01 -9.59
C LEU A 151 10.60 2.71 -10.40
N GLN A 152 9.44 2.45 -11.00
CA GLN A 152 9.21 1.26 -11.82
C GLN A 152 10.05 1.26 -13.10
N ILE A 153 10.22 2.42 -13.73
CA ILE A 153 11.12 2.60 -14.88
C ILE A 153 12.57 2.37 -14.45
N LEU A 154 13.00 2.97 -13.33
CA LEU A 154 14.36 2.80 -12.81
C LEU A 154 14.67 1.33 -12.48
N GLU A 155 13.71 0.62 -11.89
CA GLU A 155 13.83 -0.80 -11.61
C GLU A 155 13.89 -1.64 -12.90
N GLY A 156 13.07 -1.30 -13.90
CA GLY A 156 13.10 -1.94 -15.22
C GLY A 156 14.47 -1.82 -15.90
N ILE A 157 15.09 -0.63 -15.85
CA ILE A 157 16.45 -0.39 -16.38
C ILE A 157 17.50 -1.18 -15.58
N SER A 158 17.35 -1.31 -14.27
CA SER A 158 18.29 -2.09 -13.45
C SER A 158 18.29 -3.60 -13.76
N LYS A 159 17.15 -4.11 -14.23
CA LYS A 159 16.92 -5.54 -14.55
C LYS A 159 17.16 -5.89 -16.01
N SER A 160 17.37 -4.92 -16.90
CA SER A 160 17.68 -5.20 -18.30
C SER A 160 18.99 -5.99 -18.42
N GLU A 161 18.94 -7.15 -19.09
CA GLU A 161 20.07 -8.07 -19.24
C GLU A 161 21.22 -7.48 -20.07
N ASP A 162 20.93 -6.45 -20.87
CA ASP A 162 21.88 -5.78 -21.78
C ASP A 162 22.82 -4.76 -21.10
N ALA A 163 22.60 -4.44 -19.82
CA ALA A 163 23.43 -3.48 -19.09
C ALA A 163 24.65 -4.14 -18.44
N ALA A 164 25.83 -3.54 -18.60
CA ALA A 164 27.07 -4.00 -17.99
C ALA A 164 26.93 -4.19 -16.47
N LEU A 165 27.46 -5.30 -15.94
CA LEU A 165 27.34 -5.73 -14.54
C LEU A 165 27.60 -4.63 -13.49
N PRO A 166 28.59 -3.71 -13.66
CA PRO A 166 28.81 -2.59 -12.73
C PRO A 166 27.66 -1.56 -12.71
N VAL A 167 27.06 -1.27 -13.87
CA VAL A 167 25.97 -0.29 -14.01
C VAL A 167 24.71 -0.81 -13.31
N ARG A 168 24.44 -2.11 -13.42
CA ARG A 168 23.31 -2.77 -12.73
C ARG A 168 23.43 -2.71 -11.22
N ILE A 169 24.63 -2.91 -10.67
CA ILE A 169 24.87 -2.85 -9.22
C ILE A 169 24.68 -1.41 -8.70
N VAL A 170 25.24 -0.42 -9.39
CA VAL A 170 25.10 1.00 -8.99
C VAL A 170 23.65 1.47 -9.11
N ALA A 171 22.97 1.14 -10.22
CA ALA A 171 21.56 1.47 -10.42
C ALA A 171 20.66 0.77 -9.39
N GLY A 172 20.94 -0.50 -9.06
CA GLY A 172 20.24 -1.25 -8.03
C GLY A 172 20.39 -0.63 -6.64
N LEU A 173 21.61 -0.22 -6.27
CA LEU A 173 21.86 0.44 -4.99
C LEU A 173 21.19 1.82 -4.91
N ALA A 174 21.25 2.60 -5.98
CA ALA A 174 20.59 3.90 -6.06
C ALA A 174 19.07 3.77 -5.94
N SER A 175 18.47 2.82 -6.67
CA SER A 175 17.04 2.51 -6.59
C SER A 175 16.63 2.07 -5.19
N PHE A 176 17.42 1.22 -4.54
CA PHE A 176 17.16 0.77 -3.16
C PHE A 176 17.20 1.93 -2.15
N ILE A 177 18.22 2.79 -2.21
CA ILE A 177 18.34 3.95 -1.32
C ILE A 177 17.18 4.93 -1.56
N PHE A 178 16.86 5.21 -2.83
CA PHE A 178 15.75 6.09 -3.16
C PHE A 178 14.42 5.50 -2.69
N GLY A 179 14.20 4.19 -2.87
CA GLY A 179 13.01 3.50 -2.37
C GLY A 179 12.85 3.61 -0.86
N ILE A 180 13.93 3.44 -0.09
CA ILE A 180 13.91 3.63 1.37
C ILE A 180 13.62 5.09 1.73
N ALA A 181 14.30 6.04 1.08
CA ALA A 181 14.10 7.46 1.33
C ALA A 181 12.65 7.87 1.03
N TRP A 182 12.12 7.42 -0.10
CA TRP A 182 10.73 7.61 -0.50
C TRP A 182 9.77 7.02 0.53
N TRP A 183 10.00 5.78 0.97
CA TRP A 183 9.18 5.15 1.99
C TRP A 183 9.15 5.97 3.30
N ILE A 184 10.29 6.41 3.80
CA ILE A 184 10.39 7.24 5.02
C ILE A 184 9.65 8.58 4.87
N VAL A 185 9.82 9.24 3.73
CA VAL A 185 9.20 10.55 3.43
C VAL A 185 7.68 10.43 3.26
N THR A 186 7.17 9.26 2.90
CA THR A 186 5.77 9.10 2.46
C THR A 186 4.90 8.29 3.42
N PHE A 187 5.52 7.53 4.33
CA PHE A 187 4.82 6.63 5.25
C PHE A 187 3.67 7.28 6.02
N PHE A 188 3.87 8.51 6.53
CA PHE A 188 2.86 9.24 7.31
C PHE A 188 2.10 10.32 6.52
N VAL A 189 2.31 10.44 5.21
CA VAL A 189 1.64 11.48 4.39
C VAL A 189 0.11 11.32 4.43
N ILE A 190 -0.40 10.11 4.20
CA ILE A 190 -1.85 9.85 4.20
C ILE A 190 -2.47 10.10 5.59
N PRO A 191 -1.92 9.56 6.70
CA PRO A 191 -2.38 9.91 8.05
C PRO A 191 -2.41 11.41 8.32
N VAL A 192 -1.36 12.15 7.96
CA VAL A 192 -1.28 13.61 8.16
C VAL A 192 -2.36 14.34 7.35
N ILE A 193 -2.57 13.96 6.09
CA ILE A 193 -3.62 14.55 5.24
C ILE A 193 -5.01 14.28 5.81
N VAL A 194 -5.32 13.02 6.13
CA VAL A 194 -6.72 12.65 6.45
C VAL A 194 -7.11 12.96 7.89
N LEU A 195 -6.18 12.84 8.84
CA LEU A 195 -6.45 13.03 10.27
C LEU A 195 -6.23 14.48 10.72
N GLU A 196 -5.30 15.19 10.09
CA GLU A 196 -4.97 16.57 10.47
C GLU A 196 -5.43 17.59 9.42
N ARG A 197 -5.97 17.15 8.28
CA ARG A 197 -6.39 18.02 7.16
C ARG A 197 -5.26 18.88 6.60
N ALA A 198 -4.02 18.46 6.82
CA ALA A 198 -2.82 19.14 6.38
C ALA A 198 -2.59 18.97 4.87
N GLY A 199 -1.76 19.85 4.31
CA GLY A 199 -1.37 19.78 2.90
C GLY A 199 -0.40 18.61 2.63
N VAL A 200 -0.30 18.19 1.36
CA VAL A 200 0.58 17.09 0.94
C VAL A 200 2.04 17.35 1.29
N PHE A 201 2.54 18.56 1.02
CA PHE A 201 3.92 18.96 1.34
C PHE A 201 4.21 18.99 2.84
N GLU A 202 3.20 19.35 3.65
CA GLU A 202 3.33 19.30 5.11
C GLU A 202 3.39 17.84 5.61
N GLY A 203 2.60 16.95 5.00
CA GLY A 203 2.70 15.51 5.24
C GLY A 203 4.10 14.98 4.93
N MET A 204 4.67 15.34 3.78
CA MET A 204 6.01 14.89 3.37
C MET A 204 7.12 15.47 4.25
N SER A 205 7.00 16.72 4.71
CA SER A 205 8.02 17.33 5.56
C SER A 205 8.01 16.77 6.99
N ARG A 206 6.85 16.40 7.51
CA ARG A 206 6.69 15.86 8.87
C ARG A 206 6.90 14.35 8.97
N SER A 207 6.69 13.61 7.88
CA SER A 207 6.82 12.15 7.87
C SER A 207 8.20 11.66 8.36
N PRO A 208 9.36 12.21 7.94
CA PRO A 208 10.66 11.74 8.42
C PRO A 208 10.86 11.90 9.93
N GLU A 209 10.35 12.99 10.52
CA GLU A 209 10.46 13.22 11.97
C GLU A 209 9.59 12.23 12.76
N MET A 210 8.38 11.97 12.28
CA MET A 210 7.49 10.95 12.85
C MET A 210 8.10 9.54 12.71
N PHE A 211 8.60 9.21 11.52
CA PHE A 211 9.25 7.94 11.21
C PHE A 211 10.47 7.69 12.10
N LYS A 212 11.29 8.71 12.37
CA LYS A 212 12.42 8.58 13.29
C LYS A 212 11.99 8.21 14.72
N LYS A 213 10.80 8.63 15.15
CA LYS A 213 10.25 8.28 16.48
C LYS A 213 9.79 6.82 16.53
N THR A 214 9.39 6.25 15.39
CA THR A 214 8.78 4.92 15.28
C THR A 214 9.59 3.91 14.47
N TRP A 215 10.81 4.25 14.05
CA TRP A 215 11.64 3.46 13.11
C TRP A 215 11.66 1.95 13.41
N GLY A 216 11.92 1.57 14.67
CA GLY A 216 12.03 0.17 15.04
C GLY A 216 10.69 -0.54 15.09
N GLU A 217 9.66 0.18 15.54
CA GLU A 217 8.27 -0.28 15.57
C GLU A 217 7.69 -0.45 14.15
N ASP A 218 7.94 0.51 13.26
CA ASP A 218 7.46 0.51 11.87
C ASP A 218 8.07 -0.64 11.08
N VAL A 219 9.40 -0.77 11.12
CA VAL A 219 10.13 -1.84 10.42
C VAL A 219 9.70 -3.21 10.94
N ALA A 220 9.64 -3.40 12.26
CA ALA A 220 9.23 -4.69 12.82
C ALA A 220 7.75 -5.01 12.55
N SER A 221 6.87 -4.00 12.53
CA SER A 221 5.46 -4.19 12.16
C SER A 221 5.32 -4.57 10.69
N HIS A 222 6.02 -3.89 9.79
CA HIS A 222 5.94 -4.15 8.35
C HIS A 222 6.56 -5.51 7.99
N VAL A 223 7.78 -5.80 8.46
CA VAL A 223 8.43 -7.09 8.26
C VAL A 223 7.65 -8.23 8.92
N GLY A 224 7.13 -8.01 10.14
CA GLY A 224 6.33 -9.00 10.84
C GLY A 224 5.03 -9.34 10.11
N THR A 225 4.34 -8.33 9.59
CA THR A 225 3.13 -8.51 8.77
C THR A 225 3.45 -9.24 7.46
N GLY A 226 4.53 -8.85 6.78
CA GLY A 226 4.98 -9.51 5.55
C GLY A 226 5.40 -10.97 5.76
N LEU A 227 6.14 -11.27 6.83
CA LEU A 227 6.52 -12.64 7.17
C LEU A 227 5.29 -13.53 7.43
N LEU A 228 4.29 -13.01 8.15
CA LEU A 228 3.04 -13.72 8.39
C LEU A 228 2.27 -13.95 7.08
N MET A 229 2.23 -12.96 6.19
CA MET A 229 1.63 -13.10 4.87
C MET A 229 2.33 -14.19 4.05
N THR A 230 3.67 -14.21 4.02
CA THR A 230 4.46 -15.24 3.34
C THR A 230 4.17 -16.63 3.88
N ILE A 231 4.11 -16.79 5.22
CA ILE A 231 3.75 -18.08 5.84
C ILE A 231 2.36 -18.52 5.42
N VAL A 232 1.38 -17.61 5.44
CA VAL A 232 -0.01 -17.91 5.00
C VAL A 232 -0.04 -18.33 3.53
N ILE A 233 0.69 -17.63 2.66
CA ILE A 233 0.78 -17.99 1.23
C ILE A 233 1.38 -19.39 1.07
N ILE A 234 2.49 -19.69 1.75
CA ILE A 234 3.11 -21.03 1.71
C ILE A 234 2.11 -22.10 2.17
N LEU A 235 1.35 -21.85 3.24
CA LEU A 235 0.32 -22.78 3.71
C LEU A 235 -0.80 -22.98 2.70
N ILE A 236 -1.26 -21.92 2.02
CA ILE A 236 -2.26 -22.03 0.95
C ILE A 236 -1.75 -22.92 -0.17
N PHE A 237 -0.51 -22.73 -0.62
CA PHE A 237 0.11 -23.59 -1.64
C PHE A 237 0.31 -25.03 -1.15
N ALA A 238 0.75 -25.23 0.08
CA ALA A 238 0.96 -26.56 0.66
C ALA A 238 -0.35 -27.35 0.81
N ILE A 239 -1.46 -26.66 1.09
CA ILE A 239 -2.78 -27.30 1.20
C ILE A 239 -3.38 -27.51 -0.19
N CYS A 240 -3.47 -26.47 -1.03
CA CYS A 240 -4.20 -26.53 -2.29
C CYS A 240 -3.42 -27.24 -3.40
N GLY A 241 -2.09 -27.13 -3.42
CA GLY A 241 -1.23 -27.71 -4.45
C GLY A 241 -1.42 -29.23 -4.60
N PRO A 242 -1.37 -30.02 -3.52
CA PRO A 242 -1.63 -31.47 -3.59
C PRO A 242 -3.04 -31.81 -4.10
N PHE A 243 -4.09 -31.06 -3.71
CA PHE A 243 -5.45 -31.29 -4.21
C PHE A 243 -5.55 -31.12 -5.73
N MET A 244 -4.74 -30.22 -6.31
CA MET A 244 -4.71 -29.99 -7.75
C MET A 244 -4.06 -31.12 -8.54
N MET A 245 -3.28 -31.99 -7.90
CA MET A 245 -2.59 -33.09 -8.57
C MET A 245 -3.38 -34.41 -8.57
N ILE A 246 -4.58 -34.43 -7.97
CA ILE A 246 -5.36 -35.68 -7.80
C ILE A 246 -6.09 -36.09 -9.08
N ASN A 247 -6.85 -35.18 -9.69
CA ASN A 247 -7.59 -35.38 -10.94
C ASN A 247 -8.00 -34.02 -11.53
N ASP A 248 -8.61 -34.01 -12.73
CA ASP A 248 -9.03 -32.77 -13.41
C ASP A 248 -10.01 -31.93 -12.58
N ALA A 249 -10.94 -32.58 -11.88
CA ALA A 249 -11.89 -31.88 -11.00
C ALA A 249 -11.18 -31.24 -9.79
N GLY A 250 -10.18 -31.92 -9.23
CA GLY A 250 -9.32 -31.46 -8.13
C GLY A 250 -8.41 -30.32 -8.58
N ALA A 251 -7.91 -30.35 -9.81
CA ALA A 251 -7.16 -29.24 -10.42
C ALA A 251 -8.01 -27.96 -10.48
N VAL A 252 -9.25 -28.07 -10.98
CA VAL A 252 -10.16 -26.92 -11.07
C VAL A 252 -10.56 -26.42 -9.67
N LEU A 253 -11.07 -27.30 -8.81
CA LEU A 253 -11.51 -26.94 -7.45
C LEU A 253 -10.36 -26.38 -6.61
N GLY A 254 -9.21 -27.05 -6.62
CA GLY A 254 -8.01 -26.62 -5.90
C GLY A 254 -7.48 -25.28 -6.41
N GLY A 255 -7.51 -25.05 -7.73
CA GLY A 255 -7.14 -23.77 -8.32
C GLY A 255 -8.06 -22.62 -7.90
N VAL A 256 -9.38 -22.84 -7.94
CA VAL A 256 -10.36 -21.84 -7.51
C VAL A 256 -10.18 -21.51 -6.02
N ILE A 257 -10.07 -22.52 -5.16
CA ILE A 257 -9.85 -22.32 -3.72
C ILE A 257 -8.54 -21.57 -3.47
N MET A 258 -7.46 -21.93 -4.17
CA MET A 258 -6.17 -21.26 -4.06
C MET A 258 -6.28 -19.77 -4.40
N ILE A 259 -6.90 -19.43 -5.54
CA ILE A 259 -7.06 -18.03 -5.96
C ILE A 259 -7.87 -17.25 -4.93
N VAL A 260 -9.01 -17.79 -4.48
CA VAL A 260 -9.86 -17.12 -3.48
C VAL A 260 -9.11 -16.94 -2.16
N ALA A 261 -8.38 -17.95 -1.69
CA ALA A 261 -7.60 -17.87 -0.46
C ALA A 261 -6.47 -16.83 -0.56
N LEU A 262 -5.77 -16.76 -1.70
CA LEU A 262 -4.73 -15.75 -1.94
C LEU A 262 -5.32 -14.34 -1.95
N LEU A 263 -6.46 -14.13 -2.64
CA LEU A 263 -7.13 -12.84 -2.66
C LEU A 263 -7.56 -12.39 -1.26
N LEU A 264 -8.17 -13.29 -0.47
CA LEU A 264 -8.56 -13.00 0.90
C LEU A 264 -7.34 -12.69 1.80
N ALA A 265 -6.23 -13.42 1.63
CA ALA A 265 -5.01 -13.16 2.37
C ALA A 265 -4.44 -11.77 2.03
N VAL A 266 -4.33 -11.42 0.75
CA VAL A 266 -3.87 -10.10 0.29
C VAL A 266 -4.76 -8.99 0.84
N LEU A 267 -6.09 -9.14 0.74
CA LEU A 267 -7.06 -8.17 1.28
C LEU A 267 -6.89 -7.99 2.80
N PHE A 268 -6.77 -9.09 3.53
CA PHE A 268 -6.60 -9.07 4.98
C PHE A 268 -5.29 -8.35 5.37
N PHE A 269 -4.15 -8.76 4.82
CA PHE A 269 -2.85 -8.21 5.19
C PHE A 269 -2.65 -6.76 4.74
N SER A 270 -3.20 -6.38 3.58
CA SER A 270 -3.21 -4.97 3.12
C SER A 270 -4.02 -4.08 4.07
N THR A 271 -5.19 -4.56 4.53
CA THR A 271 -6.00 -3.85 5.52
C THR A 271 -5.28 -3.72 6.86
N VAL A 272 -4.64 -4.81 7.32
CA VAL A 272 -3.82 -4.80 8.55
C VAL A 272 -2.70 -3.79 8.46
N GLU A 273 -2.04 -3.65 7.31
CA GLU A 273 -0.99 -2.67 7.12
C GLU A 273 -1.51 -1.23 7.25
N ALA A 274 -2.65 -0.91 6.63
CA ALA A 274 -3.29 0.41 6.76
C ALA A 274 -3.67 0.72 8.21
N VAL A 275 -4.21 -0.26 8.95
CA VAL A 275 -4.52 -0.12 10.39
C VAL A 275 -3.23 0.08 11.21
N ASN A 276 -2.17 -0.67 10.92
CA ASN A 276 -0.88 -0.53 11.59
C ASN A 276 -0.32 0.88 11.39
N ARG A 277 -0.40 1.44 10.17
CA ARG A 277 0.02 2.83 9.90
C ARG A 277 -0.76 3.84 10.75
N ALA A 278 -2.07 3.66 10.91
CA ALA A 278 -2.88 4.52 11.79
C ALA A 278 -2.46 4.41 13.27
N SER A 279 -2.16 3.19 13.74
CA SER A 279 -1.66 2.93 15.10
C SER A 279 -0.29 3.56 15.35
N LEU A 280 0.62 3.40 14.38
CA LEU A 280 1.97 3.98 14.44
C LEU A 280 1.93 5.51 14.39
N PHE A 281 0.99 6.08 13.62
CA PHE A 281 0.76 7.53 13.62
C PHE A 281 0.31 8.03 15.00
N TYR A 282 -0.62 7.33 15.66
CA TYR A 282 -1.01 7.65 17.03
C TYR A 282 0.17 7.59 18.00
N TYR A 283 0.99 6.54 17.90
CA TYR A 283 2.16 6.35 18.75
C TYR A 283 3.24 7.43 18.50
N ALA A 284 3.50 7.79 17.24
CA ALA A 284 4.44 8.86 16.87
C ALA A 284 4.06 10.22 17.47
N LYS A 285 2.75 10.49 17.60
CA LYS A 285 2.20 11.73 18.15
C LYS A 285 2.16 11.75 19.67
N THR A 286 1.71 10.66 20.29
CA THR A 286 1.40 10.62 21.73
C THR A 286 2.48 9.97 22.58
N GLY A 287 3.38 9.19 21.97
CA GLY A 287 4.31 8.32 22.68
C GLY A 287 3.63 7.18 23.46
N ARG A 288 2.34 6.93 23.23
CA ARG A 288 1.53 5.95 23.95
C ARG A 288 0.83 5.00 22.99
N ALA A 289 0.52 3.81 23.51
CA ALA A 289 -0.39 2.84 22.90
C ALA A 289 -1.72 3.50 22.50
N PRO A 290 -2.32 3.16 21.35
CA PRO A 290 -3.75 3.44 21.18
C PRO A 290 -4.54 2.72 22.30
N PRO A 291 -5.57 3.35 22.90
CA PRO A 291 -6.36 2.77 23.97
C PRO A 291 -6.88 1.35 23.68
N MET A 292 -7.17 1.06 22.41
CA MET A 292 -7.65 -0.25 21.99
C MET A 292 -6.60 -1.39 22.11
N ALA A 293 -5.30 -1.05 22.20
CA ALA A 293 -4.26 -2.03 22.51
C ALA A 293 -4.46 -2.68 23.89
N ALA A 294 -4.87 -1.90 24.89
CA ALA A 294 -5.11 -2.40 26.24
C ALA A 294 -6.27 -3.41 26.27
N LYS A 295 -7.32 -3.20 25.45
CA LYS A 295 -8.45 -4.15 25.32
C LYS A 295 -8.03 -5.51 24.76
N HIS A 296 -6.94 -5.57 24.00
CA HIS A 296 -6.40 -6.80 23.42
C HIS A 296 -5.21 -7.37 24.22
N GLY A 297 -4.98 -6.88 25.44
CA GLY A 297 -3.87 -7.32 26.30
C GLY A 297 -2.48 -6.92 25.78
N ILE A 298 -2.40 -5.92 24.91
CA ILE A 298 -1.16 -5.44 24.30
C ILE A 298 -0.66 -4.23 25.08
N HIS A 299 0.39 -4.43 25.88
CA HIS A 299 1.07 -3.38 26.64
C HIS A 299 2.42 -3.03 25.99
N PHE A 300 2.74 -1.74 25.87
CA PHE A 300 3.97 -1.23 25.25
C PHE A 300 5.06 -0.92 26.28
#